data_AF-A0A944GF13-F1
#
_entry.id   AF-A0A944GF13-F1
#
_cell.length_a   1.000
_cell.length_b   1.000
_cell.length_c   1.000
_cell.angle_alpha   90.00
_cell.angle_beta   90.00
_cell.angle_gamma   90.00
#
_symmetry.space_group_name_H-M   'P 1'
#
loop_
_entity.id
_entity.type
_entity.pdbx_description
1 polymer ?
#
loop_
_entity_poly.entity_id
_entity_poly.type
_entity_poly.pdbx_seq_one_letter_code
_entity_poly.pdbx_strand_id
1 'polypeptide(L)'
;MITIGGYIHREALEDLFWRWLHNKVEPDDPERVTKLIHFNNIYASRYLGLWARQLFSALAGATVTEVPIHTKAELKDALVSYPHYHDERIDELVANYLAHRELNYIETPIHA
;
A
#
# COMPACT_ATOMS: atom_id res chain seq x y z
N MET A 1 -16.46 5.82 10.18
CA MET A 1 -15.62 4.69 10.63
C MET A 1 -14.19 5.04 10.24
N ILE A 2 -13.24 5.06 11.17
CA ILE A 2 -11.85 5.46 10.86
C ILE A 2 -11.19 4.28 10.17
N THR A 3 -10.94 4.38 8.86
CA THR A 3 -10.25 3.32 8.11
C THR A 3 -8.74 3.48 8.28
N ILE A 4 -8.10 2.47 8.86
CA ILE A 4 -6.63 2.42 8.96
C ILE A 4 -6.08 1.94 7.62
N GLY A 5 -5.65 2.87 6.77
CA GLY A 5 -5.19 2.56 5.42
C GLY A 5 -3.83 1.86 5.34
N GLY A 6 -2.91 2.16 6.28
CA GLY A 6 -1.50 1.77 6.20
C GLY A 6 -1.13 0.38 6.73
N TYR A 7 -2.12 -0.48 7.00
CA TYR A 7 -1.88 -1.80 7.61
C TYR A 7 -2.47 -2.91 6.74
N ILE A 8 -1.67 -3.95 6.49
CA ILE A 8 -2.08 -5.13 5.70
C ILE A 8 -3.30 -5.82 6.36
N HIS A 9 -3.30 -5.93 7.68
CA HIS A 9 -4.36 -6.53 8.47
C HIS A 9 -5.25 -5.49 9.16
N ARG A 10 -5.58 -4.41 8.43
CA ARG A 10 -6.38 -3.28 8.94
C ARG A 10 -7.71 -3.69 9.56
N GLU A 11 -8.41 -4.67 8.99
CA GLU A 11 -9.71 -5.15 9.50
C GLU A 11 -9.56 -5.78 10.88
N ALA A 12 -8.47 -6.52 11.12
CA ALA A 12 -8.19 -7.11 12.42
C ALA A 12 -7.82 -6.07 13.49
N LEU A 13 -7.13 -5.00 13.08
CA LEU A 13 -6.87 -3.85 13.97
C LEU A 13 -8.16 -3.07 14.26
N GLU A 14 -9.00 -2.87 13.25
CA GLU A 14 -10.28 -2.20 13.39
C GLU A 14 -11.20 -2.94 14.37
N ASP A 15 -11.29 -4.26 14.26
CA ASP A 15 -12.05 -5.09 15.21
C ASP A 15 -11.55 -4.91 16.66
N LEU A 16 -10.23 -4.97 16.88
CA LEU A 16 -9.62 -4.74 18.20
C LEU A 16 -10.02 -3.37 18.76
N PHE A 17 -9.83 -2.30 17.98
CA PHE A 17 -10.18 -0.95 18.42
C PHE A 17 -11.67 -0.80 18.70
N TRP A 18 -12.52 -1.40 17.87
CA TRP A 18 -13.96 -1.38 18.06
C TRP A 18 -14.35 -2.08 19.37
N ARG A 19 -13.80 -3.28 19.64
CA ARG A 19 -14.06 -4.02 20.88
C ARG A 19 -13.59 -3.27 22.11
N TRP A 20 -12.40 -2.67 22.07
CA TRP A 20 -11.86 -1.88 23.16
C TRP A 20 -12.69 -0.63 23.45
N LEU A 21 -13.16 0.07 22.40
CA LEU A 21 -14.04 1.24 22.55
C LEU A 21 -15.37 0.89 23.25
N HIS A 22 -15.86 -0.33 23.06
CA HIS A 22 -17.08 -0.84 23.69
C HIS A 22 -16.82 -1.60 25.00
N ASN A 23 -15.61 -1.50 25.56
CA ASN A 23 -15.20 -2.17 26.79
C ASN A 23 -15.35 -3.72 26.74
N LYS A 24 -15.15 -4.30 25.56
CA LYS A 24 -15.21 -5.75 25.28
C LYS A 24 -13.81 -6.31 25.02
N VAL A 25 -12.87 -6.06 25.93
CA VAL A 25 -11.49 -6.53 25.81
C VAL A 25 -11.43 -8.04 26.05
N GLU A 26 -10.79 -8.77 25.14
CA GLU A 26 -10.56 -10.21 25.27
C GLU A 26 -9.13 -10.49 25.80
N PRO A 27 -8.91 -11.64 26.48
CA PRO A 27 -7.62 -11.94 27.10
C PRO A 27 -6.42 -12.01 26.12
N ASP A 28 -6.66 -12.33 24.85
CA ASP A 28 -5.63 -12.46 23.80
C ASP A 28 -5.33 -11.15 23.06
N ASP A 29 -6.13 -10.10 23.28
CA ASP A 29 -5.99 -8.81 22.61
C ASP A 29 -4.58 -8.18 22.70
N PRO A 30 -3.89 -8.20 23.86
CA PRO A 30 -2.54 -7.62 23.97
C PRO A 30 -1.51 -8.33 23.10
N GLU A 31 -1.60 -9.65 22.98
CA GLU A 31 -0.71 -10.42 22.11
C GLU A 31 -1.05 -10.15 20.64
N ARG A 32 -2.34 -10.12 20.32
CA ARG A 32 -2.83 -9.93 18.95
C ARG A 32 -2.47 -8.57 18.39
N VAL A 33 -2.68 -7.49 19.15
CA VAL A 33 -2.30 -6.13 18.72
C VAL A 33 -0.78 -6.03 18.50
N THR A 34 0.01 -6.65 19.37
CA THR A 34 1.47 -6.66 19.28
C THR A 34 1.94 -7.36 18.01
N LYS A 35 1.37 -8.53 17.69
CA LYS A 35 1.65 -9.24 16.43
C LYS A 35 1.29 -8.41 15.20
N LEU A 36 0.12 -7.76 15.20
CA LEU A 36 -0.35 -6.95 14.07
C LEU A 36 0.53 -5.72 13.83
N ILE A 37 0.95 -5.05 14.91
CA ILE A 37 1.86 -3.90 14.86
C ILE A 37 3.26 -4.34 14.41
N HIS A 38 3.82 -5.39 15.01
CA HIS A 38 5.14 -5.89 14.64
C HIS A 38 5.20 -6.43 13.21
N PHE A 39 4.14 -7.09 12.74
CA PHE A 39 4.09 -7.57 11.37
C PHE A 39 4.23 -6.41 10.39
N ASN A 40 3.46 -5.33 10.55
CA ASN A 40 3.53 -4.21 9.60
C ASN A 40 4.82 -3.39 9.75
N ASN A 41 5.25 -3.10 10.98
CA ASN A 41 6.39 -2.20 11.20
C ASN A 41 7.75 -2.88 11.05
N ILE A 42 7.86 -4.19 11.32
CA ILE A 42 9.13 -4.91 11.31
C ILE A 42 9.19 -5.93 10.18
N TYR A 43 8.16 -6.76 10.04
CA TYR A 43 8.21 -7.86 9.07
C TYR A 43 8.00 -7.34 7.64
N ALA A 44 6.91 -6.61 7.40
CA ALA A 44 6.62 -6.07 6.08
C ALA A 44 7.72 -5.10 5.62
N SER A 45 8.12 -4.14 6.45
CA SER A 45 9.19 -3.19 6.10
C SER A 45 10.52 -3.86 5.69
N ARG A 46 10.89 -4.96 6.33
CA ARG A 46 12.17 -5.67 6.06
C ARG A 46 12.08 -6.66 4.92
N TYR A 47 10.98 -7.41 4.84
CA TYR A 47 10.88 -8.55 3.93
C TYR A 47 10.11 -8.25 2.65
N LEU A 48 9.27 -7.21 2.62
CA LEU A 48 8.46 -6.90 1.45
C LEU A 48 9.33 -6.57 0.22
N GLY A 49 10.40 -5.79 0.39
CA GLY A 49 11.33 -5.49 -0.70
C GLY A 49 12.03 -6.74 -1.25
N LEU A 50 12.53 -7.61 -0.36
CA LEU A 50 13.16 -8.87 -0.75
C LEU A 50 12.18 -9.80 -1.48
N TRP A 51 10.97 -9.95 -0.93
CA TRP A 51 9.93 -10.77 -1.51
C TRP A 51 9.45 -10.23 -2.85
N ALA A 52 9.21 -8.92 -2.96
CA ALA A 52 8.81 -8.26 -4.20
C ALA A 52 9.86 -8.45 -5.29
N ARG A 53 11.15 -8.25 -4.96
CA ARG A 53 12.25 -8.47 -5.91
C ARG A 53 12.27 -9.91 -6.42
N GLN A 54 12.13 -10.89 -5.54
CA GLN A 54 12.09 -12.31 -5.92
C GLN A 54 10.88 -12.62 -6.81
N LEU A 55 9.69 -12.14 -6.42
CA LEU A 55 8.46 -12.36 -7.16
C LEU A 55 8.53 -11.74 -8.57
N PHE A 56 8.87 -10.46 -8.67
CA PHE A 56 8.89 -9.80 -9.96
C PHE A 56 10.03 -10.31 -10.86
N SER A 57 11.18 -10.68 -10.30
CA SER A 57 12.25 -11.29 -11.10
C SER A 57 11.83 -12.66 -11.64
N ALA A 58 11.11 -13.44 -10.84
CA ALA A 58 10.57 -14.73 -11.28
C ALA A 58 9.49 -14.57 -12.37
N LEU A 59 8.60 -13.58 -12.23
CA LEU A 59 7.54 -13.31 -13.21
C LEU A 59 8.09 -12.74 -14.52
N ALA A 60 9.06 -11.83 -14.45
CA ALA A 60 9.66 -11.20 -15.63
C ALA A 60 10.72 -12.08 -16.32
N GLY A 61 11.24 -13.11 -15.64
CA GLY A 61 12.37 -13.89 -16.13
C GLY A 61 13.67 -13.08 -16.26
N ALA A 62 13.76 -11.94 -15.58
CA ALA A 62 14.86 -10.97 -15.69
C ALA A 62 15.11 -10.26 -14.35
N THR A 63 16.28 -9.64 -14.21
CA THR A 63 16.58 -8.81 -13.05
C THR A 63 15.68 -7.57 -13.05
N VAL A 64 15.01 -7.32 -11.93
CA VAL A 64 14.15 -6.14 -11.75
C VAL A 64 14.95 -5.00 -11.15
N THR A 65 14.78 -3.80 -11.71
CA THR A 65 15.37 -2.56 -11.17
C THR A 65 14.39 -1.92 -10.21
N GLU A 66 14.87 -1.58 -9.02
CA GLU A 66 14.10 -0.79 -8.06
C GLU A 66 14.30 0.70 -8.33
N VAL A 67 13.19 1.43 -8.43
CA VAL A 67 13.20 2.89 -8.55
C VAL A 67 12.59 3.47 -7.27
N PRO A 68 13.33 4.27 -6.50
CA PRO A 68 12.77 4.91 -5.31
C PRO A 68 11.70 5.93 -5.72
N ILE A 69 10.61 5.95 -4.97
CA ILE A 69 9.49 6.86 -5.16
C ILE A 69 9.28 7.60 -3.84
N HIS A 70 9.23 8.92 -3.90
CA HIS A 70 9.13 9.83 -2.76
C HIS A 70 7.83 10.62 -2.73
N THR A 71 7.12 10.69 -3.86
CA THR A 71 5.86 11.44 -3.99
C THR A 71 4.77 10.61 -4.65
N LYS A 72 3.51 10.98 -4.39
CA LYS A 72 2.37 10.40 -5.11
C LYS A 72 2.43 10.68 -6.61
N ALA A 73 3.01 11.80 -7.04
CA ALA A 73 3.23 12.10 -8.45
C ALA A 73 4.09 11.04 -9.13
N GLU A 74 5.29 10.79 -8.60
CA GLU A 74 6.25 9.83 -9.16
C GLU A 74 5.62 8.43 -9.32
N LEU A 75 4.82 7.98 -8.34
CA LEU A 75 4.09 6.71 -8.46
C LEU A 75 3.07 6.73 -9.60
N LYS A 76 2.20 7.75 -9.63
CA LYS A 76 1.13 7.83 -10.63
C LYS A 76 1.69 8.01 -12.04
N ASP A 77 2.72 8.83 -12.20
CA ASP A 77 3.42 9.04 -13.47
C ASP A 77 4.04 7.73 -13.96
N ALA A 78 4.66 6.93 -13.08
CA ALA A 78 5.21 5.62 -13.43
C ALA A 78 4.11 4.64 -13.89
N LEU A 79 2.97 4.59 -13.20
CA LEU A 79 1.84 3.73 -13.55
C LEU A 79 1.23 4.11 -14.90
N VAL A 80 1.09 5.41 -15.17
CA VAL A 80 0.50 5.93 -16.42
C VAL A 80 1.45 5.80 -17.60
N SER A 81 2.76 5.79 -17.36
CA SER A 81 3.77 5.65 -18.43
C SER A 81 3.85 4.23 -19.01
N TYR A 82 3.44 3.22 -18.25
CA TYR A 82 3.57 1.80 -18.63
C TYR A 82 2.34 0.95 -18.24
N PRO A 83 1.14 1.26 -18.75
CA PRO A 83 -0.02 0.40 -18.54
C PRO A 83 0.23 -0.98 -19.18
N HIS A 84 0.13 -2.04 -18.37
CA HIS A 84 0.35 -3.42 -18.85
C HIS A 84 -0.74 -3.88 -19.84
N TYR A 85 -1.95 -3.33 -19.72
CA TYR A 85 -3.06 -3.60 -20.62
C TYR A 85 -3.89 -2.32 -20.78
N HIS A 86 -4.55 -2.21 -21.93
CA HIS A 86 -5.42 -1.09 -22.27
C HIS A 86 -6.85 -1.57 -22.38
N ASP A 87 -7.74 -0.85 -21.72
CA ASP A 87 -9.18 -0.93 -21.91
C ASP A 87 -9.77 0.49 -21.81
N GLU A 88 -11.03 0.64 -22.19
CA GLU A 88 -11.70 1.95 -22.18
C GLU A 88 -11.63 2.64 -20.81
N ARG A 89 -11.67 1.85 -19.73
CA ARG A 89 -11.65 2.37 -18.37
C ARG A 89 -10.27 2.85 -17.96
N ILE A 90 -9.21 2.13 -18.30
CA ILE A 90 -7.83 2.52 -18.05
C ILE A 90 -7.48 3.77 -18.85
N ASP A 91 -7.84 3.81 -20.12
CA ASP A 91 -7.55 4.94 -20.99
C ASP A 91 -8.28 6.21 -20.48
N GLU A 92 -9.52 6.07 -20.02
CA GLU A 92 -10.27 7.16 -19.34
C GLU A 92 -9.55 7.63 -18.05
N LEU A 93 -9.10 6.70 -17.20
CA LEU A 93 -8.39 7.02 -15.96
C LEU A 93 -7.06 7.75 -16.23
N VAL A 94 -6.31 7.30 -17.23
CA VAL A 94 -5.06 7.91 -17.68
C VAL A 94 -5.34 9.32 -18.21
N ALA A 95 -6.32 9.48 -19.11
CA ALA A 95 -6.68 10.76 -19.68
C ALA A 95 -7.12 11.76 -18.60
N ASN A 96 -7.95 11.33 -17.65
CA ASN A 96 -8.42 12.15 -16.55
C ASN A 96 -7.25 12.57 -15.63
N TYR A 97 -6.36 11.64 -15.29
CA TYR A 97 -5.17 11.97 -14.49
C TYR A 97 -4.30 13.02 -15.19
N LEU A 98 -4.00 12.84 -16.48
CA LEU A 98 -3.17 13.76 -17.25
C LEU A 98 -3.81 15.14 -17.40
N ALA A 99 -5.13 15.21 -17.57
CA ALA A 99 -5.88 16.46 -17.69
C ALA A 99 -6.00 17.24 -16.37
N HIS A 100 -5.98 16.54 -15.23
CA HIS A 100 -6.27 17.11 -13.90
C HIS A 100 -5.26 16.65 -12.84
N ARG A 101 -3.95 16.79 -13.14
CA ARG A 101 -2.87 16.34 -12.24
C ARG A 101 -2.92 17.06 -10.88
N GLU A 102 -3.31 18.32 -10.86
CA GLU A 102 -3.44 19.15 -9.67
C GLU A 102 -4.47 18.61 -8.66
N LEU A 103 -5.53 17.95 -9.13
CA LEU A 103 -6.58 17.37 -8.27
C LEU A 103 -6.13 16.07 -7.57
N ASN A 104 -4.93 15.60 -7.90
CA ASN A 104 -4.48 14.26 -7.58
C ASN A 104 -3.42 14.19 -6.46
N TYR A 105 -3.28 15.27 -5.68
CA TYR A 105 -2.40 15.36 -4.50
C TYR A 105 -0.93 15.03 -4.83
N ILE A 106 -0.46 15.50 -5.98
CA ILE A 106 0.84 15.17 -6.58
C ILE A 106 2.03 15.37 -5.63
N GLU A 107 2.02 16.45 -4.85
CA GLU A 107 3.12 16.80 -3.92
C GLU A 107 3.11 15.99 -2.61
N THR A 108 2.12 15.11 -2.40
CA THR A 108 2.05 14.37 -1.13
C THR A 108 3.24 13.41 -1.04
N PRO A 109 4.04 13.51 0.03
CA PRO A 109 5.15 12.59 0.24
C PRO A 109 4.64 11.17 0.46
N ILE A 110 5.39 10.20 -0.06
CA ILE A 110 5.29 8.79 0.29
C ILE A 110 6.42 8.50 1.27
N HIS A 111 6.06 8.16 2.50
CA HIS A 111 7.02 7.67 3.47
C HIS A 111 7.17 6.16 3.25
N ALA A 112 8.35 5.75 2.79
CA ALA A 112 8.75 4.35 2.65
C ALA A 112 9.13 3.75 4.01
#